data_AF-A0A7M5WVH2-F1
#
_entry.id   AF-A0A7M5WVH2-F1
#
_cell.length_a   1.000
_cell.length_b   1.000
_cell.length_c   1.000
_cell.angle_alpha   90.00
_cell.angle_beta   90.00
_cell.angle_gamma   90.00
#
_symmetry.space_group_name_H-M   'P 1'
#
loop_
_entity.id
_entity.type
_entity.pdbx_description
1 polymer ?
#
loop_
_entity_poly.entity_id
_entity_poly.type
_entity_poly.pdbx_seq_one_letter_code
_entity_poly.pdbx_strand_id
1 'polypeptide(L)'
;MAAKKCLNFEIDYFVDIARQIAYKRFIHKKYWNVVLHAVASVLVVWSAFFISSCFLPYFLCHLNLIFILVLCIVQDVHAGLASLLVYPVLYYHALYVTDATFLQVVSLAILIYIIQNFVGQQWIECVDQITQNTIKSVDPNFLAADLYNEVFLSFYHNMITLLIRMDFRMDLHDRSNVALRQVLDRMKKTP
;
A
#
# COMPACT_ATOMS: atom_id res chain seq x y z
N MET A 1 6.10 -28.51 -1.32
CA MET A 1 5.67 -27.13 -1.58
C MET A 1 4.42 -26.89 -0.73
N ALA A 2 4.47 -26.04 0.29
CA ALA A 2 3.30 -25.80 1.14
C ALA A 2 2.19 -25.13 0.32
N ALA A 3 0.94 -25.56 0.47
CA ALA A 3 -0.20 -24.95 -0.22
C ALA A 3 -0.37 -23.50 0.26
N LYS A 4 -0.51 -22.57 -0.68
CA LYS A 4 -0.81 -21.16 -0.33
C LYS A 4 -2.27 -21.06 0.12
N LYS A 5 -2.51 -20.49 1.30
CA LYS A 5 -3.84 -20.19 1.83
C LYS A 5 -4.36 -18.89 1.23
N CYS A 6 -5.54 -18.95 0.61
CA CYS A 6 -6.22 -17.80 0.04
C CYS A 6 -7.22 -17.19 1.03
N LEU A 7 -7.18 -15.87 1.21
CA LEU A 7 -8.11 -15.13 2.09
C LEU A 7 -9.45 -14.80 1.43
N ASN A 8 -9.54 -14.97 0.10
CA ASN A 8 -10.71 -14.67 -0.74
C ASN A 8 -11.27 -13.27 -0.45
N PHE A 9 -10.40 -12.26 -0.53
CA PHE A 9 -10.85 -10.87 -0.51
C PHE A 9 -11.53 -10.52 -1.83
N GLU A 10 -12.61 -9.75 -1.72
CA GLU A 10 -13.40 -9.24 -2.83
C GLU A 10 -13.13 -7.74 -3.01
N ILE A 11 -13.79 -7.11 -3.99
CA ILE A 11 -13.58 -5.70 -4.35
C ILE A 11 -13.94 -4.75 -3.18
N ASP A 12 -14.80 -5.18 -2.25
CA ASP A 12 -15.15 -4.41 -1.04
C ASP A 12 -13.91 -4.10 -0.16
N TYR A 13 -12.85 -4.91 -0.25
CA TYR A 13 -11.55 -4.67 0.36
C TYR A 13 -10.98 -3.30 0.01
N PHE A 14 -11.19 -2.80 -1.21
CA PHE A 14 -10.60 -1.54 -1.69
C PHE A 14 -11.26 -0.29 -1.13
N VAL A 15 -12.43 -0.39 -0.51
CA VAL A 15 -13.08 0.74 0.17
C VAL A 15 -13.04 0.62 1.69
N ASP A 16 -12.83 -0.59 2.22
CA ASP A 16 -12.69 -0.84 3.66
C ASP A 16 -11.26 -0.62 4.15
N ILE A 17 -10.99 0.60 4.61
CA ILE A 17 -9.68 0.99 5.15
C ILE A 17 -9.22 0.10 6.32
N ALA A 18 -10.15 -0.37 7.16
CA ALA A 18 -9.81 -1.17 8.32
C ALA A 18 -9.30 -2.56 7.93
N ARG A 19 -9.86 -3.16 6.88
CA ARG A 19 -9.37 -4.43 6.30
C ARG A 19 -8.00 -4.27 5.65
N GLN A 20 -7.77 -3.19 4.92
CA GLN A 20 -6.47 -2.92 4.30
C GLN A 20 -5.37 -2.75 5.35
N ILE A 21 -5.64 -1.96 6.38
CA ILE A 21 -4.74 -1.79 7.52
C ILE A 21 -4.53 -3.11 8.27
N ALA A 22 -5.59 -3.89 8.50
CA ALA A 22 -5.47 -5.18 9.16
C ALA A 22 -4.52 -6.12 8.42
N TYR A 23 -4.64 -6.19 7.08
CA TYR A 23 -3.74 -6.98 6.26
C TYR A 23 -2.29 -6.44 6.28
N LYS A 24 -2.09 -5.12 6.22
CA LYS A 24 -0.77 -4.49 6.36
C LYS A 24 -0.14 -4.77 7.73
N ARG A 25 -0.91 -4.69 8.82
CA ARG A 25 -0.45 -5.02 10.18
C ARG A 25 -0.13 -6.51 10.34
N PHE A 26 -0.83 -7.37 9.60
CA PHE A 26 -0.55 -8.80 9.56
C PHE A 26 0.80 -9.11 8.90
N ILE A 27 1.14 -8.43 7.80
CA ILE A 27 2.43 -8.59 7.11
C ILE A 27 3.57 -7.88 7.84
N HIS A 28 3.33 -6.65 8.31
CA HIS A 28 4.33 -5.77 8.92
C HIS A 28 4.11 -5.70 10.43
N LYS A 29 4.58 -6.71 11.17
CA LYS A 29 4.39 -6.80 12.62
C LYS A 29 5.36 -5.90 13.37
N LYS A 30 6.60 -5.75 12.87
CA LYS A 30 7.63 -4.94 13.54
C LYS A 30 7.54 -3.46 13.18
N TYR A 31 7.69 -2.60 14.19
CA TYR A 31 7.57 -1.14 14.05
C TYR A 31 8.50 -0.57 12.96
N TRP A 32 9.78 -0.94 12.99
CA TRP A 32 10.76 -0.47 12.01
C TRP A 32 10.47 -0.90 10.57
N ASN A 33 9.78 -2.03 10.38
CA ASN A 33 9.33 -2.45 9.06
C ASN A 33 8.21 -1.52 8.55
N VAL A 34 7.27 -1.15 9.43
CA VAL A 34 6.21 -0.18 9.10
C VAL A 34 6.81 1.18 8.75
N VAL A 35 7.79 1.66 9.52
CA VAL A 35 8.49 2.93 9.23
C VAL A 35 9.19 2.86 7.87
N LEU A 36 9.93 1.79 7.59
CA LEU A 36 10.60 1.59 6.30
C LEU A 36 9.60 1.64 5.14
N HIS A 37 8.49 0.91 5.24
CA HIS A 37 7.47 0.89 4.19
C HIS A 37 6.78 2.24 4.03
N ALA A 38 6.49 2.97 5.11
CA ALA A 38 5.92 4.31 5.07
C ALA A 38 6.83 5.30 4.32
N VAL A 39 8.12 5.36 4.68
CA VAL A 39 9.08 6.25 4.02
C VAL A 39 9.32 5.85 2.56
N ALA A 40 9.58 4.56 2.32
CA ALA A 40 9.86 4.06 0.98
C ALA A 40 8.67 4.23 0.02
N SER A 41 7.43 4.12 0.53
CA SER A 41 6.23 4.28 -0.30
C SER A 41 6.04 5.68 -0.87
N VAL A 42 6.63 6.72 -0.26
CA VAL A 42 6.69 8.07 -0.87
C VAL A 42 7.38 8.01 -2.23
N LEU A 43 8.53 7.34 -2.28
CA LEU A 43 9.31 7.21 -3.50
C LEU A 43 8.64 6.25 -4.50
N VAL A 44 7.93 5.22 -4.03
CA VAL A 44 7.13 4.34 -4.91
C VAL A 44 6.05 5.13 -5.63
N VAL A 45 5.24 5.90 -4.90
CA VAL A 45 4.17 6.73 -5.49
C VAL A 45 4.74 7.80 -6.41
N TRP A 46 5.83 8.47 -6.00
CA TRP A 46 6.50 9.44 -6.86
C TRP A 46 7.00 8.81 -8.17
N SER A 47 7.64 7.64 -8.09
CA SER A 47 8.13 6.91 -9.26
C SER A 47 6.96 6.46 -10.15
N ALA A 48 5.85 6.03 -9.56
CA ALA A 48 4.65 5.64 -10.28
C ALA A 48 4.05 6.81 -11.08
N PHE A 49 3.98 8.01 -10.49
CA PHE A 49 3.52 9.20 -11.21
C PHE A 49 4.45 9.57 -12.38
N PHE A 50 5.76 9.57 -12.15
CA PHE A 50 6.73 9.83 -13.20
C PHE A 50 6.60 8.81 -14.34
N ILE A 51 6.67 7.51 -14.04
CA ILE A 51 6.57 6.44 -15.02
C ILE A 51 5.25 6.52 -15.78
N SER A 52 4.14 6.78 -15.10
CA SER A 52 2.83 6.94 -15.75
C SER A 52 2.83 8.09 -16.75
N SER A 53 3.47 9.22 -16.43
CA SER A 53 3.56 10.38 -17.34
C SER A 53 4.40 10.12 -18.59
N CYS A 54 5.30 9.15 -18.56
CA CYS A 54 6.07 8.74 -19.74
C CYS A 54 5.22 7.99 -20.78
N PHE A 55 4.09 7.38 -20.36
CA PHE A 55 3.27 6.52 -21.23
C PHE A 55 1.85 7.01 -21.43
N LEU A 56 1.33 7.84 -20.50
CA LEU A 56 -0.04 8.33 -20.52
C LEU A 56 -0.08 9.82 -20.88
N PRO A 57 -1.07 10.25 -21.67
CA PRO A 57 -1.36 11.66 -21.87
C PRO A 57 -1.61 12.39 -20.54
N TYR A 58 -1.20 13.66 -20.45
CA TYR A 58 -1.32 14.48 -19.24
C TYR A 58 -2.72 14.45 -18.62
N PHE A 59 -3.80 14.46 -19.42
CA PHE A 59 -5.16 14.45 -18.86
C PHE A 59 -5.46 13.15 -18.09
N LEU A 60 -4.95 11.99 -18.54
CA LEU A 60 -5.11 10.73 -17.82
C LEU A 60 -4.31 10.73 -16.52
N CYS A 61 -3.12 11.33 -16.49
CA CYS A 61 -2.35 11.50 -15.26
C CYS A 61 -3.11 12.35 -14.23
N HIS A 62 -3.78 13.42 -14.66
CA HIS A 62 -4.59 14.26 -13.78
C HIS A 62 -5.83 13.53 -13.27
N LEU A 63 -6.54 12.81 -14.16
CA LEU A 63 -7.67 11.97 -13.76
C LEU A 63 -7.25 10.89 -12.77
N ASN A 64 -6.07 10.30 -12.94
CA ASN A 64 -5.51 9.34 -12.01
C ASN A 64 -5.26 9.97 -10.63
N LEU A 65 -4.66 11.17 -10.57
CA LEU A 65 -4.50 11.90 -9.30
C LEU A 65 -5.85 12.15 -8.62
N ILE A 66 -6.84 12.66 -9.35
CA ILE A 66 -8.19 12.91 -8.81
C ILE A 66 -8.80 11.61 -8.28
N PHE A 67 -8.68 10.52 -9.04
CA PHE A 67 -9.21 9.22 -8.63
C PHE A 67 -8.55 8.71 -7.34
N ILE A 68 -7.23 8.82 -7.20
CA ILE A 68 -6.51 8.48 -5.96
C ILE A 68 -7.06 9.29 -4.78
N LEU A 69 -7.20 10.60 -4.93
CA LEU A 69 -7.69 11.49 -3.87
C LEU A 69 -9.13 11.15 -3.45
N VAL A 70 -10.00 10.83 -4.42
CA VAL A 70 -11.37 10.37 -4.15
C VAL A 70 -11.35 9.05 -3.37
N LEU A 71 -10.52 8.09 -3.78
CA LEU A 71 -10.39 6.82 -3.06
C LEU A 71 -9.91 7.03 -1.62
N CYS A 72 -8.92 7.89 -1.38
CA CYS A 72 -8.46 8.21 -0.03
C CYS A 72 -9.61 8.77 0.83
N ILE A 73 -10.38 9.73 0.31
CA ILE A 73 -11.51 10.35 1.04
C ILE A 73 -12.62 9.33 1.31
N VAL A 74 -12.94 8.47 0.34
CA VAL A 74 -13.95 7.41 0.50
C VAL A 74 -13.53 6.40 1.57
N GLN A 75 -12.23 6.07 1.64
CA GLN A 75 -11.69 5.12 2.62
C GLN A 75 -11.68 5.70 4.04
N ASP A 76 -11.23 6.96 4.22
CA ASP A 76 -11.29 7.69 5.50
C ASP A 76 -11.24 9.19 5.23
N VAL A 77 -12.28 9.94 5.63
CA VAL A 77 -12.38 11.37 5.30
C VAL A 77 -11.21 12.18 5.86
N HIS A 78 -10.79 11.93 7.12
CA HIS A 78 -9.74 12.73 7.75
C HIS A 78 -8.37 12.48 7.15
N ALA A 79 -7.97 11.21 7.01
CA ALA A 79 -6.71 10.86 6.35
C ALA A 79 -6.75 11.21 4.86
N GLY A 80 -7.91 11.08 4.21
CA GLY A 80 -8.13 11.48 2.83
C GLY A 80 -7.93 12.98 2.60
N LEU A 81 -8.42 13.83 3.50
CA LEU A 81 -8.14 15.27 3.45
C LEU A 81 -6.65 15.57 3.63
N ALA A 82 -5.95 14.85 4.52
CA ALA A 82 -4.49 15.00 4.65
C ALA A 82 -3.75 14.58 3.37
N SER A 83 -4.27 13.58 2.65
CA SER A 83 -3.71 13.11 1.38
C SER A 83 -3.74 14.18 0.28
N LEU A 84 -4.68 15.14 0.35
CA LEU A 84 -4.76 16.31 -0.56
C LEU A 84 -3.54 17.23 -0.45
N LEU A 85 -2.77 17.16 0.64
CA LEU A 85 -1.55 17.95 0.78
C LEU A 85 -0.33 17.25 0.19
N VAL A 86 -0.28 15.93 0.28
CA VAL A 86 0.93 15.16 -0.08
C VAL A 86 0.91 14.69 -1.53
N TYR A 87 -0.20 14.10 -1.98
CA TYR A 87 -0.27 13.54 -3.33
C TYR A 87 -0.09 14.57 -4.44
N PRO A 88 -0.69 15.78 -4.37
CA PRO A 88 -0.43 16.81 -5.37
C PRO A 88 1.02 17.29 -5.40
N VAL A 89 1.69 17.34 -4.25
CA VAL A 89 3.12 17.72 -4.18
C VAL A 89 3.99 16.65 -4.85
N LEU A 90 3.75 15.37 -4.55
CA LEU A 90 4.48 14.26 -5.20
C LEU A 90 4.21 14.23 -6.71
N TYR A 91 2.96 14.40 -7.12
CA TYR A 91 2.56 14.47 -8.52
C TYR A 91 3.22 15.64 -9.24
N TYR A 92 3.16 16.84 -8.65
CA TYR A 92 3.75 18.03 -9.24
C TYR A 92 5.26 17.87 -9.40
N HIS A 93 5.94 17.38 -8.36
CA HIS A 93 7.37 17.15 -8.41
C HIS A 93 7.76 16.11 -9.48
N ALA A 94 7.00 15.01 -9.57
CA ALA A 94 7.24 13.95 -10.56
C ALA A 94 7.06 14.42 -12.01
N LEU A 95 6.08 15.28 -12.29
CA LEU A 95 5.75 15.65 -13.67
C LEU A 95 6.40 16.94 -14.15
N TYR A 96 6.68 17.89 -13.25
CA TYR A 96 7.03 19.27 -13.62
C TYR A 96 8.35 19.78 -13.07
N VAL A 97 8.95 19.11 -12.08
CA VAL A 97 10.18 19.60 -11.42
C VAL A 97 11.38 18.73 -11.72
N THR A 98 11.20 17.42 -11.82
CA THR A 98 12.33 16.50 -11.93
C THR A 98 12.90 16.44 -13.35
N ASP A 99 14.23 16.48 -13.43
CA ASP A 99 14.99 16.20 -14.66
C ASP A 99 15.46 14.73 -14.74
N ALA A 100 14.95 13.86 -13.88
CA ALA A 100 15.33 12.45 -13.85
C ALA A 100 14.93 11.74 -15.16
N THR A 101 15.80 10.87 -15.64
CA THR A 101 15.49 10.05 -16.82
C THR A 101 14.63 8.85 -16.46
N PHE A 102 13.89 8.32 -17.43
CA PHE A 102 13.09 7.10 -17.26
C PHE A 102 13.88 5.94 -16.65
N LEU A 103 15.10 5.69 -17.16
CA LEU A 103 15.93 4.60 -16.67
C LEU A 103 16.35 4.81 -15.20
N GLN A 104 16.65 6.04 -14.78
CA GLN A 104 17.00 6.36 -13.40
C GLN A 104 15.82 6.10 -12.46
N VAL A 105 14.61 6.52 -12.84
CA VAL A 105 13.41 6.33 -12.02
C VAL A 105 13.01 4.86 -11.92
N VAL A 106 13.09 4.10 -13.03
CA VAL A 106 12.85 2.65 -13.00
C VAL A 106 13.88 1.94 -12.13
N SER A 107 15.16 2.28 -12.24
CA SER A 107 16.22 1.71 -11.41
C SER A 107 16.00 2.01 -9.92
N LEU A 108 15.56 3.22 -9.60
CA LEU A 108 15.20 3.60 -8.23
C LEU A 108 14.00 2.79 -7.71
N ALA A 109 12.94 2.62 -8.51
CA ALA A 109 11.78 1.82 -8.12
C ALA A 109 12.16 0.35 -7.82
N ILE A 110 13.03 -0.24 -8.65
CA ILE A 110 13.57 -1.59 -8.43
C ILE A 110 14.39 -1.64 -7.14
N LEU A 111 15.27 -0.65 -6.91
CA LEU A 111 16.07 -0.58 -5.70
C LEU A 111 15.19 -0.49 -4.44
N ILE A 112 14.15 0.34 -4.46
CA ILE A 112 13.19 0.46 -3.36
C ILE A 112 12.49 -0.87 -3.09
N TYR A 113 12.05 -1.55 -4.15
CA TYR A 113 11.43 -2.87 -4.03
C TYR A 113 12.39 -3.89 -3.39
N ILE A 114 13.66 -3.89 -3.81
CA ILE A 114 14.68 -4.77 -3.22
C ILE A 114 14.87 -4.44 -1.74
N ILE A 115 14.99 -3.17 -1.38
CA ILE A 115 15.16 -2.73 0.02
C ILE A 115 13.95 -3.17 0.87
N GLN A 116 12.74 -2.92 0.40
CA GLN A 116 11.52 -3.29 1.12
C GLN A 116 11.41 -4.81 1.33
N ASN A 117 11.74 -5.63 0.32
CA ASN A 117 11.68 -7.09 0.47
C ASN A 117 12.85 -7.66 1.27
N PHE A 118 14.07 -7.24 0.98
CA PHE A 118 15.26 -7.80 1.62
C PHE A 118 15.46 -7.24 3.03
N VAL A 119 15.51 -5.92 3.18
CA VAL A 119 15.68 -5.28 4.49
C VAL A 119 14.40 -5.39 5.30
N GLY A 120 13.26 -5.00 4.72
CA GLY A 120 11.98 -4.99 5.42
C GLY A 120 11.51 -6.40 5.80
N GLN A 121 11.31 -7.27 4.81
CA GLN A 121 10.74 -8.60 5.08
C GLN A 121 11.78 -9.60 5.61
N GLN A 122 12.93 -9.77 4.94
CA GLN A 122 13.87 -10.82 5.38
C GLN A 122 14.62 -10.45 6.65
N TRP A 123 15.17 -9.24 6.73
CA TRP A 123 16.04 -8.88 7.85
C TRP A 123 15.28 -8.35 9.06
N ILE A 124 14.38 -7.39 8.86
CA ILE A 124 13.59 -6.83 9.95
C ILE A 124 12.50 -7.82 10.35
N GLU A 125 11.58 -8.18 9.45
CA GLU A 125 10.42 -9.00 9.83
C GLU A 125 10.79 -10.44 10.21
N CYS A 126 11.90 -10.96 9.67
CA CYS A 126 12.31 -12.37 9.81
C CYS A 126 11.19 -13.31 9.36
N VAL A 127 10.70 -13.12 8.13
CA VAL A 127 9.41 -13.64 7.64
C VAL A 127 9.04 -15.03 8.17
N ASP A 128 7.91 -15.08 8.90
CA ASP A 128 7.28 -16.33 9.32
C ASP A 128 6.66 -17.07 8.11
N GLN A 129 6.72 -18.40 8.11
CA GLN A 129 6.13 -19.26 7.06
C GLN A 129 4.64 -18.99 6.80
N ILE A 130 3.90 -18.51 7.80
CA ILE A 130 2.47 -18.20 7.71
C ILE A 130 2.23 -17.03 6.75
N THR A 131 3.05 -15.97 6.83
CA THR A 131 2.91 -14.80 5.95
C THR A 131 3.31 -15.14 4.52
N GLN A 132 4.36 -15.96 4.33
CA GLN A 132 4.82 -16.38 2.99
C GLN A 132 3.80 -17.21 2.22
N ASN A 133 2.98 -17.97 2.92
CA ASN A 133 2.01 -18.87 2.32
C ASN A 133 0.60 -18.26 2.21
N THR A 134 0.42 -16.96 2.47
CA THR A 134 -0.92 -16.32 2.42
C THR A 134 -1.07 -15.43 1.20
N ILE A 135 -2.15 -15.60 0.43
CA ILE A 135 -2.52 -14.73 -0.71
C ILE A 135 -3.88 -14.06 -0.45
N LYS A 136 -4.04 -12.81 -0.88
CA LYS A 136 -5.27 -12.03 -0.69
C LYS A 136 -6.46 -12.62 -1.47
N SER A 137 -6.26 -12.83 -2.77
CA SER A 137 -7.26 -13.37 -3.71
C SER A 137 -6.56 -13.92 -4.96
N VAL A 138 -7.29 -14.69 -5.76
CA VAL A 138 -6.87 -15.20 -7.08
C VAL A 138 -7.69 -14.60 -8.22
N ASP A 139 -8.74 -13.82 -7.93
CA ASP A 139 -9.57 -13.16 -8.93
C ASP A 139 -8.75 -12.11 -9.72
N PRO A 140 -8.69 -12.18 -11.06
CA PRO A 140 -7.99 -11.20 -11.89
C PRO A 140 -8.40 -9.74 -11.65
N ASN A 141 -9.69 -9.48 -11.42
CA ASN A 141 -10.18 -8.13 -11.16
C ASN A 141 -9.64 -7.60 -9.84
N PHE A 142 -9.60 -8.48 -8.83
CA PHE A 142 -8.97 -8.16 -7.55
C PHE A 142 -7.47 -7.91 -7.72
N LEU A 143 -6.75 -8.75 -8.47
CA LEU A 143 -5.30 -8.60 -8.64
C LEU A 143 -4.93 -7.28 -9.34
N ALA A 144 -5.70 -6.86 -10.35
CA ALA A 144 -5.50 -5.57 -11.01
C ALA A 144 -5.73 -4.39 -10.06
N ALA A 145 -6.82 -4.44 -9.29
CA ALA A 145 -7.12 -3.42 -8.29
C ALA A 145 -6.10 -3.41 -7.14
N ASP A 146 -5.59 -4.57 -6.73
CA ASP A 146 -4.56 -4.69 -5.69
C ASP A 146 -3.21 -4.14 -6.15
N LEU A 147 -2.83 -4.37 -7.41
CA LEU A 147 -1.65 -3.74 -7.98
C LEU A 147 -1.77 -2.22 -7.96
N TYR A 148 -2.92 -1.69 -8.40
CA TYR A 148 -3.18 -0.25 -8.36
C TYR A 148 -3.06 0.30 -6.93
N ASN A 149 -3.63 -0.42 -5.97
CA ASN A 149 -3.63 -0.07 -4.56
C ASN A 149 -2.20 -0.05 -3.97
N GLU A 150 -1.41 -1.08 -4.23
CA GLU A 150 -0.02 -1.19 -3.75
C GLU A 150 0.92 -0.19 -4.44
N VAL A 151 0.62 0.25 -5.66
CA VAL A 151 1.44 1.23 -6.37
C VAL A 151 1.09 2.67 -5.98
N PHE A 152 -0.20 3.04 -6.07
CA PHE A 152 -0.63 4.43 -5.92
C PHE A 152 -1.12 4.77 -4.51
N LEU A 153 -1.70 3.82 -3.78
CA LEU A 153 -2.24 4.05 -2.43
C LEU A 153 -1.33 3.50 -1.31
N SER A 154 -0.20 2.88 -1.64
CA SER A 154 0.72 2.36 -0.62
C SER A 154 1.21 3.40 0.37
N PHE A 155 1.49 4.62 -0.09
CA PHE A 155 1.84 5.73 0.80
C PHE A 155 0.73 5.99 1.81
N TYR A 156 -0.51 6.13 1.34
CA TYR A 156 -1.67 6.35 2.17
C TYR A 156 -1.84 5.24 3.23
N HIS A 157 -1.82 3.97 2.83
CA HIS A 157 -2.01 2.85 3.76
C HIS A 157 -0.87 2.65 4.73
N ASN A 158 0.38 2.80 4.29
CA ASN A 158 1.54 2.65 5.16
C ASN A 158 1.63 3.80 6.16
N MET A 159 1.28 5.04 5.74
CA MET A 159 1.21 6.16 6.67
C MET A 159 0.12 6.00 7.71
N ILE A 160 -1.09 5.58 7.33
CA ILE A 160 -2.14 5.32 8.32
C ILE A 160 -1.72 4.17 9.26
N THR A 161 -1.08 3.13 8.73
CA THR A 161 -0.55 2.03 9.55
C THR A 161 0.48 2.56 10.55
N LEU A 162 1.37 3.47 10.13
CA LEU A 162 2.33 4.11 11.02
C LEU A 162 1.64 4.97 12.09
N LEU A 163 0.65 5.79 11.71
CA LEU A 163 -0.12 6.62 12.66
C LEU A 163 -0.84 5.78 13.72
N ILE A 164 -1.36 4.61 13.33
CA ILE A 164 -1.95 3.65 14.25
C ILE A 164 -0.89 3.07 15.20
N ARG A 165 0.31 2.76 14.70
CA ARG A 165 1.43 2.27 15.54
C ARG A 165 1.97 3.31 16.51
N MET A 166 1.72 4.59 16.24
CA MET A 166 2.07 5.73 17.09
C MET A 166 0.89 6.20 17.95
N ASP A 167 -0.20 5.43 18.01
CA ASP A 167 -1.41 5.72 18.79
C ASP A 167 -2.16 7.03 18.40
N PHE A 168 -1.91 7.56 17.20
CA PHE A 168 -2.60 8.77 16.71
C PHE A 168 -4.00 8.51 16.12
N ARG A 169 -4.35 7.24 15.84
CA ARG A 169 -5.64 6.84 15.24
C ARG A 169 -6.24 5.61 15.94
N MET A 170 -6.54 5.77 17.23
CA MET A 170 -7.12 4.69 18.06
C MET A 170 -8.46 4.17 17.52
N ASP A 171 -9.27 5.03 16.91
CA ASP A 171 -10.51 4.67 16.23
C ASP A 171 -10.31 3.63 15.12
N LEU A 172 -9.28 3.83 14.28
CA LEU A 172 -8.93 2.89 13.22
C LEU A 172 -8.21 1.66 13.76
N HIS A 173 -7.43 1.82 14.85
CA HIS A 173 -6.79 0.69 15.51
C HIS A 173 -7.80 -0.37 15.94
N ASP A 174 -8.89 0.05 16.58
CA ASP A 174 -9.92 -0.86 17.07
C ASP A 174 -10.70 -1.54 15.94
N ARG A 175 -11.11 -0.78 14.92
CA ARG A 175 -11.76 -1.33 13.72
C ARG A 175 -10.83 -2.32 13.00
N SER A 176 -9.55 -1.98 12.89
CA SER A 176 -8.54 -2.85 12.30
C SER A 176 -8.31 -4.10 13.13
N ASN A 177 -8.39 -4.06 14.46
CA ASN A 177 -8.27 -5.24 15.32
C ASN A 177 -9.41 -6.23 15.08
N VAL A 178 -10.64 -5.74 14.89
CA VAL A 178 -11.78 -6.59 14.54
C VAL A 178 -11.56 -7.27 13.18
N ALA A 179 -11.14 -6.51 12.17
CA ALA A 179 -10.81 -7.06 10.85
C ALA A 179 -9.62 -8.04 10.90
N LEU A 180 -8.60 -7.77 11.69
CA LEU A 180 -7.44 -8.64 11.87
C LEU A 180 -7.85 -10.00 12.46
N ARG A 181 -8.74 -10.01 13.45
CA ARG A 181 -9.30 -11.26 13.98
C ARG A 181 -10.01 -12.07 12.89
N GLN A 182 -10.80 -11.42 12.05
CA GLN A 182 -11.46 -12.10 10.92
C GLN A 182 -10.45 -12.71 9.93
N VAL A 183 -9.34 -12.01 9.64
CA VAL A 183 -8.26 -12.53 8.81
C VAL A 183 -7.60 -13.76 9.44
N LEU A 184 -7.26 -13.68 10.73
CA LEU A 184 -6.67 -14.80 11.48
C LEU A 184 -7.62 -16.01 11.54
N ASP A 185 -8.92 -15.78 11.71
CA ASP A 185 -9.93 -16.84 11.75
C ASP A 185 -10.11 -17.50 10.39
N ARG A 186 -10.08 -16.73 9.29
CA ARG A 186 -10.08 -17.29 7.93
C ARG A 186 -8.86 -18.19 7.73
N MET A 187 -7.67 -17.77 8.14
CA MET A 187 -6.46 -18.59 8.03
C MET A 187 -6.50 -19.90 8.82
N LYS A 188 -7.18 -19.92 9.96
CA LYS A 188 -7.40 -21.14 10.76
C LYS A 188 -8.40 -22.10 10.10
N LYS A 189 -9.38 -21.56 9.38
CA LYS A 189 -10.46 -22.34 8.73
C LYS A 189 -10.10 -22.83 7.33
N THR A 190 -9.18 -22.17 6.63
CA THR A 190 -8.65 -22.65 5.35
C THR A 190 -7.73 -23.86 5.63
N PRO A 191 -8.07 -25.09 5.19
CA PRO A 191 -7.24 -26.27 5.42
C PRO A 191 -5.83 -26.10 4.85
#